data_AF-A0A529M4V6-F1
#
_entry.id   AF-A0A529M4V6-F1
#
_cell.length_a   1.000
_cell.length_b   1.000
_cell.length_c   1.000
_cell.angle_alpha   90.00
_cell.angle_beta   90.00
_cell.angle_gamma   90.00
#
_symmetry.space_group_name_H-M   'P 1'
#
loop_
_entity.id
_entity.type
_entity.pdbx_description
1 polymer ?
#
loop_
_entity_poly.entity_id
_entity_poly.type
_entity_poly.pdbx_seq_one_letter_code
_entity_poly.pdbx_strand_id
1 'polypeptide(L)'
;MAHRKQLTRLKAPYLKRILLDAERVADWEKYPWNLPLFRGHEFELEFATPITIIVGENGTGKSTLLEAIGALAGYDEAGGGKGYMPVDHSSAIDKSGAALANAFRGHWLP
;
A
#
# COMPACT_ATOMS: atom_id res chain seq x y z
N MET A 1 -36.99 -2.00 9.15
CA MET A 1 -35.65 -2.26 8.62
C MET A 1 -34.91 -0.93 8.52
N ALA A 2 -33.82 -0.74 9.25
CA ALA A 2 -33.12 0.54 9.32
C ALA A 2 -32.37 0.82 8.01
N HIS A 3 -32.71 1.91 7.33
CA HIS A 3 -31.99 2.39 6.15
C HIS A 3 -30.58 2.80 6.58
N ARG A 4 -29.58 1.95 6.32
CA ARG A 4 -28.17 2.25 6.57
C ARG A 4 -27.81 3.48 5.74
N LYS A 5 -27.64 4.65 6.37
CA LYS A 5 -27.12 5.85 5.71
C LYS A 5 -25.78 5.48 5.08
N GLN A 6 -25.68 5.56 3.75
CA GLN A 6 -24.38 5.46 3.09
C GLN A 6 -23.52 6.64 3.57
N LEU A 7 -22.49 6.32 4.37
CA LEU A 7 -21.55 7.30 4.94
C LEU A 7 -20.57 7.84 3.88
N THR A 8 -20.56 7.27 2.68
CA THR A 8 -19.66 7.63 1.59
C THR A 8 -20.28 7.31 0.24
N ARG A 9 -19.91 8.08 -0.81
CA ARG A 9 -20.26 7.81 -2.21
C ARG A 9 -19.30 6.81 -2.89
N LEU A 10 -18.26 6.38 -2.18
CA LEU A 10 -17.28 5.41 -2.65
C LEU A 10 -17.92 4.01 -2.75
N LYS A 11 -17.61 3.28 -3.82
CA LYS A 11 -18.13 1.93 -4.07
C LYS A 11 -17.14 0.87 -3.62
N ALA A 12 -17.59 -0.18 -2.95
CA ALA A 12 -16.76 -1.31 -2.55
C ALA A 12 -16.46 -2.31 -3.70
N PRO A 13 -15.35 -3.08 -3.62
CA PRO A 13 -14.29 -2.96 -2.62
C PRO A 13 -13.43 -1.72 -2.87
N TYR A 14 -13.14 -0.96 -1.82
CA TYR A 14 -12.35 0.27 -1.90
C TYR A 14 -11.45 0.43 -0.68
N LEU A 15 -10.16 0.67 -0.90
CA LEU A 15 -9.20 0.90 0.16
C LEU A 15 -9.43 2.30 0.76
N LYS A 16 -9.98 2.36 1.97
CA LYS A 16 -10.30 3.64 2.66
C LYS A 16 -9.09 4.20 3.40
N ARG A 17 -8.28 3.34 3.99
CA ARG A 17 -7.11 3.75 4.79
C ARG A 17 -6.05 2.66 4.81
N ILE A 18 -4.80 3.08 4.91
CA ILE A 18 -3.65 2.22 5.19
C ILE A 18 -2.96 2.76 6.43
N LEU A 19 -2.54 1.86 7.31
CA LEU A 19 -1.69 2.18 8.45
C LEU A 19 -0.44 1.31 8.42
N LEU A 20 0.67 1.87 8.88
CA LEU A 20 1.85 1.11 9.23
C LEU A 20 1.70 0.49 10.63
N ASP A 21 1.84 -0.83 10.69
CA ASP A 21 1.96 -1.59 11.93
C ASP A 21 3.44 -1.60 12.37
N ALA A 22 3.81 -0.66 13.24
CA ALA A 22 5.19 -0.47 13.69
C ALA A 22 5.77 -1.72 14.38
N GLU A 23 4.93 -2.58 14.98
CA GLU A 23 5.38 -3.84 15.59
C GLU A 23 5.88 -4.86 14.55
N ARG A 24 5.54 -4.67 13.28
CA ARG A 24 5.97 -5.53 12.16
C ARG A 24 7.21 -5.00 11.44
N VAL A 25 7.77 -3.87 11.90
CA VAL A 25 8.98 -3.29 11.34
C VAL A 25 10.20 -3.95 11.95
N ALA A 26 11.01 -4.60 11.11
CA ALA A 26 12.18 -5.36 11.57
C ALA A 26 13.36 -4.46 11.97
N ASP A 27 13.63 -3.39 11.19
CA ASP A 27 14.79 -2.52 11.36
C ASP A 27 14.56 -1.18 10.67
N TRP A 28 14.40 -0.11 11.44
CA TRP A 28 14.13 1.25 10.93
C TRP A 28 15.29 1.84 10.12
N GLU A 29 16.51 1.34 10.26
CA GLU A 29 17.70 1.84 9.57
C GLU A 29 17.88 1.22 8.17
N LYS A 30 17.10 0.19 7.84
CA LYS A 30 17.18 -0.52 6.56
C LYS A 30 16.02 -0.17 5.63
N TYR A 31 16.30 -0.23 4.34
CA TYR A 31 15.27 -0.15 3.32
C TYR A 31 14.26 -1.31 3.49
N PRO A 32 12.95 -1.08 3.35
CA PRO A 32 12.29 0.18 2.99
C PRO A 32 11.96 1.14 4.16
N TRP A 33 12.25 0.77 5.40
CA TRP A 33 11.86 1.52 6.61
C TRP A 33 12.63 2.83 6.81
N ASN A 34 13.84 2.93 6.27
CA ASN A 34 14.66 4.15 6.30
C ASN A 34 14.26 5.20 5.24
N LEU A 35 13.21 4.95 4.46
CA LEU A 35 12.69 5.92 3.49
C LEU A 35 12.21 7.19 4.21
N PRO A 36 12.37 8.38 3.60
CA PRO A 36 11.89 9.64 4.17
C PRO A 36 10.41 9.61 4.58
N LEU A 37 9.58 8.86 3.85
CA LEU A 37 8.16 8.66 4.15
C LEU A 37 7.88 8.07 5.55
N PHE A 38 8.80 7.31 6.13
CA PHE A 38 8.61 6.56 7.37
C PHE A 38 9.48 7.05 8.54
N ARG A 39 10.18 8.18 8.40
CA ARG A 39 11.06 8.75 9.45
C ARG A 39 10.37 9.03 10.78
N GLY A 40 9.05 9.22 10.78
CA GLY A 40 8.26 9.40 12.00
C GLY A 40 7.96 8.11 12.76
N HIS A 41 8.35 6.94 12.23
CA HIS A 41 8.01 5.60 12.70
C HIS A 41 6.50 5.29 12.79
N GLU A 42 5.68 6.21 12.29
CA GLU A 42 4.25 6.11 12.14
C GLU A 42 3.91 6.51 10.71
N PHE A 43 2.92 5.85 10.13
CA PHE A 43 2.42 6.20 8.81
C PHE A 43 0.94 5.84 8.68
N GLU A 44 0.17 6.80 8.17
CA GLU A 44 -1.23 6.64 7.84
C GLU A 44 -1.54 7.38 6.55
N LEU A 45 -2.33 6.74 5.68
CA LEU A 45 -2.88 7.37 4.49
C LEU A 45 -4.37 7.07 4.38
N GLU A 46 -5.20 8.12 4.31
CA GLU A 46 -6.63 8.04 4.05
C GLU A 46 -6.96 8.38 2.60
N PHE A 47 -7.78 7.55 1.96
CA PHE A 47 -8.30 7.78 0.62
C PHE A 47 -9.72 8.34 0.72
N ALA A 48 -9.83 9.66 0.60
CA ALA A 48 -11.12 10.36 0.65
C ALA A 48 -11.86 10.37 -0.69
N THR A 49 -11.15 10.16 -1.80
CA THR A 49 -11.67 10.28 -3.17
C THR A 49 -11.19 9.13 -4.06
N PRO A 50 -11.96 8.73 -5.08
CA PRO A 50 -11.57 7.63 -5.98
C PRO A 50 -10.23 7.84 -6.70
N ILE A 51 -9.82 9.10 -6.85
CA ILE A 51 -8.53 9.48 -7.43
C ILE A 51 -7.70 10.13 -6.32
N THR A 52 -6.49 9.61 -6.13
CA THR A 52 -5.49 10.13 -5.19
C THR A 52 -4.18 10.28 -5.94
N ILE A 53 -3.56 11.46 -5.84
CA ILE A 53 -2.29 11.76 -6.51
C ILE A 53 -1.20 11.83 -5.44
N ILE A 54 -0.20 10.95 -5.54
CA ILE A 54 0.95 10.92 -4.62
C ILE A 54 2.09 11.72 -5.27
N VAL A 55 2.52 12.81 -4.63
CA VAL A 55 3.58 13.71 -5.11
C VAL A 55 4.68 13.89 -4.06
N GLY A 56 5.88 14.28 -4.50
CA GLY A 56 7.04 14.49 -3.62
C GLY A 56 8.36 14.29 -4.35
N GLU A 57 9.47 14.63 -3.70
CA GLU A 57 10.83 14.55 -4.27
C GLU A 57 11.25 13.11 -4.66
N ASN A 58 12.24 12.98 -5.53
CA ASN A 58 12.78 11.66 -5.89
C ASN A 58 13.44 11.01 -4.67
N GLY A 59 13.26 9.70 -4.51
CA GLY A 59 13.80 8.94 -3.37
C GLY A 59 13.01 9.04 -2.07
N THR A 60 11.88 9.76 -2.03
CA THR A 60 11.06 9.87 -0.81
C THR A 60 10.29 8.59 -0.46
N GLY A 61 10.13 7.65 -1.41
CA GLY A 61 9.41 6.39 -1.20
C GLY A 61 8.06 6.27 -1.92
N LYS A 62 7.75 7.17 -2.87
CA LYS A 62 6.45 7.18 -3.58
C LYS A 62 6.15 5.89 -4.35
N SER A 63 7.08 5.42 -5.19
CA SER A 63 6.90 4.18 -5.97
C SER A 63 6.78 2.97 -5.05
N THR A 64 7.62 2.92 -4.03
CA THR A 64 7.62 1.87 -3.00
C THR A 64 6.31 1.84 -2.19
N LEU A 65 5.71 2.99 -1.87
CA LEU A 65 4.37 3.08 -1.30
C LEU A 65 3.30 2.52 -2.27
N LEU A 66 3.40 2.86 -3.57
CA LEU A 66 2.45 2.39 -4.58
C LEU A 66 2.53 0.87 -4.79
N GLU A 67 3.73 0.30 -4.81
CA GLU A 67 3.98 -1.14 -4.87
C GLU A 67 3.39 -1.84 -3.65
N ALA A 68 3.62 -1.32 -2.44
CA ALA A 68 3.04 -1.86 -1.22
C ALA A 68 1.50 -1.82 -1.23
N ILE A 69 0.88 -0.77 -1.78
CA ILE A 69 -0.57 -0.68 -1.99
C ILE A 69 -1.05 -1.76 -2.96
N GLY A 70 -0.34 -1.95 -4.08
CA GLY A 70 -0.64 -2.99 -5.06
C GLY A 70 -0.59 -4.39 -4.46
N ALA A 71 0.48 -4.70 -3.75
CA ALA A 71 0.66 -5.96 -3.04
C ALA A 71 -0.42 -6.18 -1.97
N LEU A 72 -0.77 -5.15 -1.19
CA LEU A 72 -1.86 -5.20 -0.20
C LEU A 72 -3.24 -5.44 -0.85
N ALA A 73 -3.44 -4.95 -2.07
CA ALA A 73 -4.64 -5.18 -2.88
C ALA A 73 -4.64 -6.57 -3.57
N GLY A 74 -3.59 -7.36 -3.41
CA GLY A 74 -3.45 -8.70 -3.99
C GLY A 74 -3.00 -8.70 -5.45
N TYR A 75 -2.41 -7.61 -5.94
CA TYR A 75 -1.67 -7.59 -7.20
C TYR A 75 -0.24 -8.04 -6.96
N ASP A 76 0.29 -8.85 -7.87
CA ASP A 76 1.71 -9.22 -7.84
C ASP A 76 2.58 -8.03 -8.29
N GLU A 77 3.82 -7.94 -7.78
CA GLU A 77 4.76 -6.83 -8.03
C GLU A 77 5.10 -6.66 -9.52
N ALA A 78 4.93 -7.72 -10.30
CA ALA A 78 5.16 -7.71 -11.74
C ALA A 78 3.98 -7.16 -12.58
N GLY A 79 2.84 -6.85 -11.94
CA GLY A 79 1.66 -6.33 -12.61
C GLY A 79 0.88 -7.38 -13.42
N GLY A 80 -0.42 -7.45 -13.18
CA GLY A 80 -1.35 -8.25 -13.97
C GLY A 80 -2.53 -8.75 -13.14
N GLY A 81 -3.72 -8.77 -13.73
CA GLY A 81 -4.93 -9.25 -13.05
C GLY A 81 -4.81 -10.73 -12.63
N LYS A 82 -5.74 -11.21 -11.80
CA LYS A 82 -5.85 -12.62 -11.40
C LYS A 82 -5.74 -13.54 -12.64
N GLY A 83 -4.57 -14.17 -12.83
CA GLY A 83 -4.29 -15.05 -13.97
C GLY A 83 -3.19 -14.57 -14.93
N TYR A 84 -2.55 -13.42 -14.69
CA TYR A 84 -1.37 -13.01 -15.45
C TYR A 84 -0.11 -13.61 -14.81
N MET A 85 0.59 -14.48 -15.55
CA MET A 85 1.93 -14.92 -15.16
C MET A 85 2.94 -13.95 -15.78
N PRO A 86 3.77 -13.28 -14.96
CA PRO A 86 4.82 -12.41 -15.46
C PRO A 86 5.76 -13.18 -16.39
N VAL A 87 6.17 -12.53 -17.49
CA VAL A 87 7.39 -12.91 -18.20
C VAL A 87 8.54 -12.85 -17.19
N ASP A 88 9.34 -13.91 -17.14
CA ASP A 88 10.38 -14.16 -16.14
C ASP A 88 11.08 -12.90 -15.61
N HIS A 89 10.68 -12.50 -14.40
CA HIS A 89 11.27 -11.44 -13.59
C HIS A 89 11.85 -12.03 -12.30
N SER A 90 12.45 -13.22 -12.36
CA SER A 90 13.13 -13.86 -11.21
C SER A 90 14.24 -12.99 -10.59
N SER A 91 14.75 -11.98 -11.31
CA SER A 91 15.71 -10.99 -10.82
C SER A 91 15.10 -9.67 -10.32
N ALA A 92 13.78 -9.47 -10.47
CA ALA A 92 13.05 -8.27 -10.01
C ALA A 92 12.02 -8.61 -8.92
N ILE A 93 12.34 -9.61 -8.08
CA ILE A 93 11.69 -9.78 -6.79
C ILE A 93 12.13 -8.59 -5.94
N ASP A 94 11.40 -7.49 -6.01
CA ASP A 94 11.69 -6.33 -5.17
C ASP A 94 11.18 -6.63 -3.77
N LYS A 95 12.03 -7.28 -2.96
CA LYS A 95 11.73 -7.68 -1.57
C LYS A 95 11.17 -6.54 -0.70
N SER A 96 11.23 -5.29 -1.17
CA SER A 96 10.78 -4.10 -0.46
C SER A 96 9.28 -3.86 -0.48
N GLY A 97 8.59 -4.06 -1.62
CA GLY A 97 7.15 -3.91 -1.73
C GLY A 97 6.42 -4.93 -0.86
N ALA A 98 6.85 -6.18 -0.95
CA ALA A 98 6.37 -7.27 -0.10
C ALA A 98 6.63 -7.05 1.39
N ALA A 99 7.79 -6.49 1.76
CA ALA A 99 8.08 -6.16 3.16
C ALA A 99 7.13 -5.09 3.71
N LEU A 100 6.87 -4.04 2.94
CA LEU A 100 5.91 -2.99 3.32
C LEU A 100 4.48 -3.49 3.38
N ALA A 101 4.04 -4.25 2.38
CA ALA A 101 2.71 -4.82 2.34
C ALA A 101 2.44 -5.69 3.58
N ASN A 102 3.46 -6.40 4.07
CA ASN A 102 3.36 -7.17 5.31
C ASN A 102 3.22 -6.30 6.56
N ALA A 103 3.81 -5.11 6.62
CA ALA A 103 3.60 -4.22 7.77
C ALA A 103 2.37 -3.31 7.62
N PHE A 104 1.78 -3.21 6.42
CA PHE A 104 0.60 -2.40 6.20
C PHE A 104 -0.70 -3.11 6.58
N ARG A 105 -1.61 -2.33 7.17
CA ARG A 105 -2.99 -2.73 7.47
C ARG A 105 -3.93 -1.95 6.57
N GLY A 106 -4.60 -2.65 5.65
CA GLY A 106 -5.61 -2.08 4.78
C GLY A 106 -7.01 -2.10 5.40
N HIS A 107 -7.67 -0.95 5.46
CA HIS A 107 -9.06 -0.82 5.87
C HIS A 107 -9.92 -0.63 4.63
N TRP A 108 -10.68 -1.67 4.28
CA TRP A 108 -11.48 -1.72 3.06
C TRP A 108 -12.95 -1.39 3.36
N LEU A 109 -13.61 -0.69 2.44
CA LEU A 109 -15.06 -0.66 2.41
C LEU A 109 -15.59 -2.03 1.99
N PRO A 110 -16.53 -2.62 2.76
CA PRO A 110 -17.08 -3.95 2.53
C PRO A 110 -18.03 -4.00 1.33
#